data_AF-A0A136J8L4-F1
#
_entry.id   AF-A0A136J8L4-F1
#
_cell.length_a   1.000
_cell.length_b   1.000
_cell.length_c   1.000
_cell.angle_alpha   90.00
_cell.angle_beta   90.00
_cell.angle_gamma   90.00
#
_symmetry.space_group_name_H-M   'P 1'
#
loop_
_entity.id
_entity.type
_entity.pdbx_description
1 polymer ?
#
loop_
_entity_poly.entity_id
_entity_poly.type
_entity_poly.pdbx_seq_one_letter_code
_entity_poly.pdbx_strand_id
1 'polypeptide(L)'
;MAKRPNSAAQAATAQSAAPRPPTVRPPRTRRPGQTLLFVLSAALALGSIAVAAGLQQHQSGHETTHQALRHRKLALRHEAAGSSAATVTASASAPSPPTTATCVPDGSKNPISYLWPNDISGNLNGTTLIVPIPLVQARQAIPEKYGILEHAWRAWLPDFPVGMYPMMAVSVYDHDLRFPVLNMTPPDFSRMALEFPFVDVLNDGHTSFRWAANMLITAGSPAIKGTEDFGVTVYPAAFDPPCNAYRASEREPGLVTSRAWASSKGTGNNTSPATDAHQTGNGKCGGDHLSRPWQNAERSLYFETRPTLHDNEMPYPLRFLVNITNQPVFANPSICDNYKRLFNTTLTMDPANAPVSVRGDVVGNVEPFFTPPAATGLPPLHHKKWSGVYGWRLSTGFLEPPVPGTCDKLKGYEGTGPGDSALP
;
A
#
# COMPACT_ATOMS: atom_id res chain seq x y z
N MET A 1 28.13 -66.72 37.18
CA MET A 1 28.75 -65.67 38.02
C MET A 1 27.93 -64.39 37.86
N ALA A 2 27.10 -64.10 38.86
CA ALA A 2 26.22 -62.94 38.92
C ALA A 2 26.61 -62.10 40.14
N LYS A 3 26.70 -60.78 40.00
CA LYS A 3 26.94 -59.84 41.10
C LYS A 3 25.87 -58.75 41.09
N ARG A 4 25.18 -58.67 42.23
CA ARG A 4 24.18 -57.70 42.73
C ARG A 4 24.82 -56.30 43.03
N PRO A 5 24.16 -55.37 43.79
CA PRO A 5 22.92 -54.59 43.54
C PRO A 5 23.10 -53.09 43.92
N ASN A 6 21.98 -52.34 44.01
CA ASN A 6 21.67 -51.14 44.84
C ASN A 6 21.06 -50.02 43.97
N SER A 7 20.13 -49.17 44.39
CA SER A 7 19.33 -48.98 45.60
C SER A 7 18.29 -47.92 45.24
N ALA A 8 17.05 -48.08 45.71
CA ALA A 8 16.01 -47.08 45.62
C ALA A 8 16.33 -45.86 46.52
N ALA A 9 16.01 -44.65 46.05
CA ALA A 9 15.89 -43.45 46.88
C ALA A 9 14.69 -42.64 46.41
N GLN A 10 13.67 -42.56 47.28
CA GLN A 10 12.54 -41.66 47.19
C GLN A 10 13.02 -40.25 47.57
N ALA A 11 12.65 -39.24 46.78
CA ALA A 11 12.77 -37.84 47.16
C ALA A 11 11.43 -37.14 46.94
N ALA A 12 10.88 -36.63 48.04
CA ALA A 12 9.63 -35.93 48.15
C ALA A 12 9.65 -34.61 47.35
N THR A 13 8.60 -34.35 46.58
CA THR A 13 8.38 -33.04 45.93
C THR A 13 7.38 -32.25 46.77
N ALA A 14 7.86 -31.15 47.35
CA ALA A 14 7.06 -30.20 48.09
C ALA A 14 6.08 -29.47 47.17
N GLN A 15 4.79 -29.49 47.53
CA GLN A 15 3.76 -28.64 46.93
C GLN A 15 3.92 -27.21 47.46
N SER A 16 4.34 -26.30 46.58
CA SER A 16 4.37 -24.86 46.85
C SER A 16 2.95 -24.29 46.74
N ALA A 17 2.49 -23.64 47.80
CA ALA A 17 1.19 -22.99 47.87
C ALA A 17 1.15 -21.75 46.97
N ALA A 18 0.09 -21.62 46.18
CA ALA A 18 -0.18 -20.46 45.34
C ALA A 18 -0.46 -19.19 46.19
N PRO A 19 0.05 -18.01 45.80
CA PRO A 19 -0.25 -16.76 46.49
C PRO A 19 -1.70 -16.30 46.23
N ARG A 20 -2.36 -15.84 47.29
CA ARG A 20 -3.71 -15.22 47.21
C ARG A 20 -3.67 -13.90 46.43
N PRO A 21 -4.68 -13.60 45.60
CA PRO A 21 -4.78 -12.33 44.90
C PRO A 21 -5.08 -11.16 45.85
N PRO A 22 -4.59 -9.95 45.56
CA PRO A 22 -4.83 -8.77 46.38
C PRO A 22 -6.28 -8.28 46.27
N THR A 23 -6.91 -8.05 47.42
CA THR A 23 -8.21 -7.40 47.58
C THR A 23 -8.18 -5.96 47.06
N VAL A 24 -8.93 -5.70 45.98
CA VAL A 24 -9.18 -4.37 45.43
C VAL A 24 -10.16 -3.62 46.34
N ARG A 25 -9.73 -2.49 46.91
CA ARG A 25 -10.63 -1.55 47.62
C ARG A 25 -11.35 -0.65 46.60
N PRO A 26 -12.65 -0.36 46.78
CA PRO A 26 -13.37 0.55 45.89
C PRO A 26 -12.92 2.00 46.06
N PRO A 27 -13.01 2.83 45.00
CA PRO A 27 -12.54 4.21 45.01
C PRO A 27 -13.44 5.13 45.86
N ARG A 28 -12.79 5.96 46.66
CA ARG A 28 -13.41 7.06 47.42
C ARG A 28 -13.88 8.15 46.46
N THR A 29 -15.18 8.39 46.43
CA THR A 29 -15.83 9.54 45.77
C THR A 29 -15.40 10.86 46.43
N ARG A 30 -14.80 11.79 45.66
CA ARG A 30 -14.59 13.19 46.07
C ARG A 30 -15.74 14.06 45.56
N ARG A 31 -16.22 14.93 46.45
CA ARG A 31 -17.25 15.96 46.22
C ARG A 31 -16.74 17.11 45.33
N PRO A 32 -17.65 17.85 44.67
CA PRO A 32 -17.31 18.95 43.78
C PRO A 32 -17.07 20.25 44.56
N GLY A 33 -16.05 21.00 44.15
CA GLY A 33 -15.74 22.33 44.66
C GLY A 33 -15.43 23.26 43.49
N GLN A 34 -16.28 24.28 43.37
CA GLN A 34 -16.20 25.45 42.50
C GLN A 34 -14.79 26.03 42.35
N THR A 35 -14.43 26.55 41.17
CA THR A 35 -13.85 27.89 41.02
C THR A 35 -14.09 28.41 39.60
N LEU A 36 -14.44 29.69 39.54
CA LEU A 36 -14.92 30.51 38.45
C LEU A 36 -13.81 31.50 38.01
N LEU A 37 -13.79 31.88 36.73
CA LEU A 37 -13.17 33.07 36.12
C LEU A 37 -11.62 33.16 36.06
N PHE A 38 -11.08 33.27 34.84
CA PHE A 38 -10.37 34.48 34.37
C PHE A 38 -10.30 34.51 32.84
N VAL A 39 -10.76 35.63 32.27
CA VAL A 39 -10.67 36.07 30.87
C VAL A 39 -9.59 37.16 30.81
N LEU A 40 -8.78 37.18 29.75
CA LEU A 40 -8.27 38.34 28.97
C LEU A 40 -7.07 37.86 28.12
N SER A 41 -7.18 37.77 26.79
CA SER A 41 -7.04 38.86 25.78
C SER A 41 -5.59 39.15 25.38
N ALA A 42 -5.24 38.90 24.11
CA ALA A 42 -4.62 39.89 23.20
C ALA A 42 -4.41 39.32 21.79
N ALA A 43 -4.59 40.18 20.80
CA ALA A 43 -4.68 39.91 19.38
C ALA A 43 -3.52 40.54 18.59
N LEU A 44 -3.52 40.27 17.27
CA LEU A 44 -3.03 41.09 16.13
C LEU A 44 -1.56 41.01 15.69
N ALA A 45 -1.38 40.49 14.46
CA ALA A 45 -0.79 41.16 13.27
C ALA A 45 -0.91 40.20 12.05
N LEU A 46 -1.80 40.39 11.07
CA LEU A 46 -1.84 41.28 9.88
C LEU A 46 -0.79 41.03 8.78
N GLY A 47 -1.30 40.83 7.54
CA GLY A 47 -0.61 41.04 6.25
C GLY A 47 -0.67 39.83 5.29
N SER A 48 -1.78 39.54 4.61
CA SER A 48 -2.14 39.97 3.23
C SER A 48 -1.15 39.47 2.17
N ILE A 49 -1.54 38.64 1.19
CA ILE A 49 -2.09 39.05 -0.13
C ILE A 49 -3.20 38.09 -0.58
N ALA A 50 -4.31 38.68 -1.05
CA ALA A 50 -5.42 38.04 -1.73
C ALA A 50 -5.51 38.55 -3.19
N VAL A 51 -6.49 37.97 -3.92
CA VAL A 51 -7.12 38.32 -5.21
C VAL A 51 -6.79 37.27 -6.27
N ALA A 52 -7.73 36.63 -6.98
CA ALA A 52 -9.20 36.45 -7.01
C ALA A 52 -9.44 35.41 -8.15
N ALA A 53 -10.53 34.68 -8.37
CA ALA A 53 -11.94 34.68 -7.98
C ALA A 53 -12.45 33.22 -8.15
N GLY A 54 -13.55 32.74 -7.56
CA GLY A 54 -14.64 33.47 -6.92
C GLY A 54 -15.44 32.64 -5.90
N LEU A 55 -15.94 33.43 -4.94
CA LEU A 55 -17.06 33.29 -4.00
C LEU A 55 -18.27 32.48 -4.49
N GLN A 56 -19.23 31.99 -3.68
CA GLN A 56 -19.44 31.88 -2.23
C GLN A 56 -20.87 31.35 -2.05
N GLN A 57 -21.08 30.31 -1.23
CA GLN A 57 -22.25 30.28 -0.34
C GLN A 57 -22.04 29.25 0.78
N HIS A 58 -21.89 29.80 1.99
CA HIS A 58 -21.94 29.07 3.24
C HIS A 58 -23.42 28.96 3.63
N GLN A 59 -24.03 27.79 3.47
CA GLN A 59 -25.26 27.43 4.17
C GLN A 59 -25.18 25.98 4.65
N SER A 60 -25.52 25.81 5.92
CA SER A 60 -25.76 24.57 6.60
C SER A 60 -26.78 23.70 5.86
N GLY A 61 -26.46 22.42 5.64
CA GLY A 61 -27.45 21.42 5.28
C GLY A 61 -26.86 20.29 4.46
N HIS A 62 -26.82 19.10 5.06
CA HIS A 62 -26.91 17.78 4.41
C HIS A 62 -26.66 17.78 2.89
N GLU A 63 -25.40 17.89 2.47
CA GLU A 63 -25.03 17.57 1.11
C GLU A 63 -25.23 16.07 0.92
N THR A 64 -26.28 15.70 0.19
CA THR A 64 -26.53 14.31 -0.17
C THR A 64 -25.41 13.86 -1.11
N THR A 65 -24.94 12.61 -0.93
CA THR A 65 -23.87 11.98 -1.71
C THR A 65 -24.03 12.14 -3.23
N HIS A 66 -25.29 12.29 -3.70
CA HIS A 66 -25.62 12.57 -5.09
C HIS A 66 -25.13 13.94 -5.62
N GLN A 67 -25.05 14.98 -4.79
CA GLN A 67 -24.67 16.32 -5.21
C GLN A 67 -23.16 16.45 -5.37
N ALA A 68 -22.37 15.88 -4.45
CA ALA A 68 -20.92 15.74 -4.59
C ALA A 68 -20.51 14.95 -5.85
N LEU A 69 -21.25 13.86 -6.14
CA LEU A 69 -21.05 13.06 -7.37
C LEU A 69 -21.38 13.83 -8.66
N ARG A 70 -22.39 14.71 -8.64
CA ARG A 70 -22.72 15.57 -9.79
C ARG A 70 -21.65 16.61 -10.07
N HIS A 71 -21.09 17.25 -9.03
CA HIS A 71 -20.00 18.22 -9.21
C HIS A 71 -18.73 17.56 -9.77
N ARG A 72 -18.39 16.35 -9.33
CA ARG A 72 -17.25 15.58 -9.88
C ARG A 72 -17.47 15.16 -11.34
N LYS A 73 -18.70 14.77 -11.72
CA LYS A 73 -19.06 14.44 -13.11
C LYS A 73 -18.96 15.63 -14.07
N LEU A 74 -19.20 16.86 -13.58
CA LEU A 74 -19.05 18.09 -14.36
C LEU A 74 -17.58 18.49 -14.54
N ALA A 75 -16.74 18.36 -13.51
CA ALA A 75 -15.31 18.65 -13.60
C ALA A 75 -14.60 17.78 -14.65
N LEU A 76 -14.88 16.46 -14.66
CA LEU A 76 -14.28 15.51 -15.62
C LEU A 76 -14.77 15.71 -17.08
N ARG A 77 -15.93 16.34 -17.30
CA ARG A 77 -16.42 16.65 -18.66
C ARG A 77 -15.76 17.88 -19.26
N HIS A 78 -15.33 18.84 -18.44
CA HIS A 78 -14.68 20.05 -18.94
C HIS A 78 -13.21 19.83 -19.34
N GLU A 79 -12.53 18.81 -18.80
CA GLU A 79 -11.19 18.44 -19.25
C GLU A 79 -11.19 17.70 -20.61
N ALA A 80 -12.30 17.08 -21.00
CA ALA A 80 -12.43 16.36 -22.27
C ALA A 80 -12.81 17.25 -23.47
N ALA A 81 -13.19 18.52 -23.27
CA ALA A 81 -13.80 19.37 -24.30
C ALA A 81 -12.92 20.51 -24.81
N GLY A 82 -11.67 20.65 -24.33
CA GLY A 82 -10.77 21.73 -24.71
C GLY A 82 -9.75 21.33 -25.76
N SER A 83 -10.12 21.28 -27.05
CA SER A 83 -9.13 21.39 -28.13
C SER A 83 -9.76 22.00 -29.38
N SER A 84 -9.43 23.27 -29.61
CA SER A 84 -9.89 24.09 -30.74
C SER A 84 -9.15 23.72 -32.03
N ALA A 85 -9.90 23.82 -33.13
CA ALA A 85 -9.50 23.57 -34.49
C ALA A 85 -8.27 24.39 -34.95
N ALA A 86 -7.32 23.72 -35.61
CA ALA A 86 -6.27 24.35 -36.40
C ALA A 86 -6.18 23.70 -37.79
N THR A 87 -5.96 24.57 -38.77
CA THR A 87 -5.98 24.39 -40.22
C THR A 87 -5.02 23.33 -40.76
N VAL A 88 -5.49 22.55 -41.74
CA VAL A 88 -4.75 21.48 -42.44
C VAL A 88 -3.83 22.07 -43.50
N THR A 89 -2.52 21.92 -43.33
CA THR A 89 -1.52 21.97 -44.41
C THR A 89 -0.84 20.62 -44.51
N ALA A 90 -0.90 20.02 -45.71
CA ALA A 90 -0.33 18.72 -46.01
C ALA A 90 1.20 18.76 -45.89
N SER A 91 1.75 17.98 -44.95
CA SER A 91 3.17 17.69 -44.82
C SER A 91 3.40 16.20 -44.95
N ALA A 92 4.52 15.84 -45.55
CA ALA A 92 4.92 14.50 -45.94
C ALA A 92 4.71 13.46 -44.82
N SER A 93 4.18 12.30 -45.21
CA SER A 93 3.90 11.15 -44.36
C SER A 93 5.12 10.75 -43.53
N ALA A 94 5.12 11.14 -42.26
CA ALA A 94 6.01 10.57 -41.25
C ALA A 94 5.72 9.06 -41.15
N PRO A 95 6.75 8.21 -41.00
CA PRO A 95 6.54 6.79 -40.72
C PRO A 95 5.68 6.67 -39.46
N SER A 96 4.60 5.89 -39.56
CA SER A 96 3.73 5.56 -38.42
C SER A 96 4.61 5.09 -37.25
N PRO A 97 4.37 5.57 -36.01
CA PRO A 97 5.10 5.08 -34.86
C PRO A 97 4.97 3.55 -34.84
N PRO A 98 6.08 2.82 -34.59
CA PRO A 98 6.04 1.38 -34.49
C PRO A 98 4.96 1.01 -33.47
N THR A 99 4.01 0.20 -33.90
CA THR A 99 2.94 -0.33 -33.07
C THR A 99 3.56 -0.86 -31.79
N THR A 100 3.31 -0.17 -30.67
CA THR A 100 3.62 -0.65 -29.33
C THR A 100 3.03 -2.05 -29.26
N ALA A 101 3.89 -3.06 -29.09
CA ALA A 101 3.45 -4.42 -28.87
C ALA A 101 2.41 -4.36 -27.75
N THR A 102 1.14 -4.56 -28.11
CA THR A 102 0.02 -4.44 -27.19
C THR A 102 0.23 -5.53 -26.18
N CYS A 103 0.73 -5.18 -25.00
CA CYS A 103 0.99 -6.18 -23.99
C CYS A 103 -0.38 -6.63 -23.47
N VAL A 104 -0.66 -7.92 -23.62
CA VAL A 104 -1.94 -8.52 -23.22
C VAL A 104 -1.81 -8.84 -21.74
N PRO A 105 -2.63 -8.23 -20.86
CA PRO A 105 -2.61 -8.56 -19.45
C PRO A 105 -3.02 -10.02 -19.22
N ASP A 106 -2.29 -10.72 -18.36
CA ASP A 106 -2.61 -12.08 -17.88
C ASP A 106 -3.55 -12.01 -16.66
N GLY A 107 -4.63 -11.22 -16.81
CA GLY A 107 -5.56 -10.89 -15.73
C GLY A 107 -6.92 -11.55 -15.91
N SER A 108 -7.48 -12.06 -14.81
CA SER A 108 -8.89 -12.49 -14.78
C SER A 108 -9.82 -11.27 -14.83
N LYS A 109 -11.05 -11.42 -15.33
CA LYS A 109 -12.05 -10.33 -15.22
C LYS A 109 -12.40 -10.06 -13.76
N ASN A 110 -12.88 -8.85 -13.47
CA ASN A 110 -13.45 -8.45 -12.18
C ASN A 110 -14.79 -9.15 -11.96
N PRO A 111 -14.84 -10.20 -11.11
CA PRO A 111 -16.04 -11.01 -10.94
C PRO A 111 -17.04 -10.38 -9.96
N ILE A 112 -16.70 -9.23 -9.36
CA ILE A 112 -17.46 -8.61 -8.28
C ILE A 112 -18.15 -7.31 -8.69
N SER A 113 -17.80 -6.74 -9.84
CA SER A 113 -18.32 -5.43 -10.29
C SER A 113 -19.85 -5.29 -10.30
N TYR A 114 -20.60 -6.35 -10.59
CA TYR A 114 -22.07 -6.31 -10.61
C TYR A 114 -22.71 -6.48 -9.23
N LEU A 115 -21.97 -7.02 -8.26
CA LEU A 115 -22.46 -7.27 -6.89
C LEU A 115 -22.45 -5.99 -6.03
N TRP A 116 -21.54 -5.06 -6.32
CA TRP A 116 -21.38 -3.80 -5.59
C TRP A 116 -21.54 -2.58 -6.52
N PRO A 117 -22.77 -2.27 -6.98
CA PRO A 117 -23.01 -1.23 -7.99
C PRO A 117 -22.74 0.21 -7.49
N ASN A 118 -22.52 0.41 -6.20
CA ASN A 118 -22.25 1.71 -5.62
C ASN A 118 -20.77 1.92 -5.26
N ASP A 119 -19.97 0.86 -5.29
CA ASP A 119 -18.56 0.90 -4.92
C ASP A 119 -17.67 0.85 -6.16
N ILE A 120 -16.49 1.42 -6.05
CA ILE A 120 -15.40 1.17 -6.99
C ILE A 120 -14.93 -0.26 -6.74
N SER A 121 -14.73 -1.03 -7.80
CA SER A 121 -14.21 -2.39 -7.69
C SER A 121 -13.14 -2.67 -8.72
N GLY A 122 -12.37 -3.72 -8.49
CA GLY A 122 -11.37 -4.18 -9.42
C GLY A 122 -10.63 -5.36 -8.86
N ASN A 123 -9.52 -5.68 -9.50
CA ASN A 123 -8.70 -6.81 -9.13
C ASN A 123 -7.28 -6.33 -8.81
N LEU A 124 -6.78 -6.78 -7.66
CA LEU A 124 -5.40 -6.54 -7.22
C LEU A 124 -4.64 -7.86 -7.33
N ASN A 125 -3.82 -7.99 -8.37
CA ASN A 125 -2.91 -9.12 -8.53
C ASN A 125 -1.50 -8.67 -8.17
N GLY A 126 -0.81 -9.40 -7.28
CA GLY A 126 0.61 -9.16 -7.06
C GLY A 126 1.17 -9.79 -5.81
N THR A 127 2.24 -9.18 -5.31
CA THR A 127 3.07 -9.71 -4.23
C THR A 127 3.10 -8.73 -3.06
N THR A 128 2.85 -9.24 -1.86
CA THR A 128 3.03 -8.50 -0.60
C THR A 128 4.00 -9.25 0.28
N LEU A 129 5.14 -8.64 0.58
CA LEU A 129 6.17 -9.17 1.46
C LEU A 129 6.15 -8.46 2.81
N ILE A 130 6.30 -9.20 3.89
CA ILE A 130 6.51 -8.65 5.23
C ILE A 130 8.01 -8.57 5.46
N VAL A 131 8.48 -7.35 5.64
CA VAL A 131 9.88 -7.00 5.80
C VAL A 131 10.10 -6.60 7.26
N PRO A 132 10.70 -7.48 8.09
CA PRO A 132 11.10 -7.10 9.44
C PRO A 132 12.14 -5.98 9.37
N ILE A 133 11.80 -4.81 9.88
CA ILE A 133 12.72 -3.69 10.06
C ILE A 133 12.84 -3.38 11.56
N PRO A 134 13.98 -2.85 12.05
CA PRO A 134 14.08 -2.40 13.42
C PRO A 134 12.95 -1.42 13.75
N LEU A 135 12.28 -1.59 14.90
CA LEU A 135 11.18 -0.73 15.33
C LEU A 135 11.59 0.74 15.40
N VAL A 136 12.85 1.01 15.74
CA VAL A 136 13.44 2.36 15.70
C VAL A 136 13.43 2.97 14.29
N GLN A 137 13.63 2.17 13.24
CA GLN A 137 13.55 2.64 11.85
C GLN A 137 12.09 2.90 11.45
N ALA A 138 11.16 2.03 11.84
CA ALA A 138 9.73 2.28 11.64
C ALA A 138 9.31 3.58 12.33
N ARG A 139 9.84 3.85 13.54
CA ARG A 139 9.53 5.07 14.28
C ARG A 139 10.06 6.34 13.60
N GLN A 140 11.23 6.27 12.99
CA GLN A 140 11.79 7.37 12.19
C GLN A 140 10.99 7.64 10.91
N ALA A 141 10.38 6.60 10.35
CA ALA A 141 9.56 6.70 9.15
C ALA A 141 8.19 7.33 9.45
N ILE A 142 7.47 6.76 10.41
CA ILE A 142 6.07 7.13 10.70
C ILE A 142 6.06 8.44 11.49
N PRO A 143 5.22 9.44 11.15
CA PRO A 143 5.16 10.71 11.87
C PRO A 143 4.99 10.53 13.38
N GLU A 144 5.79 11.25 14.18
CA GLU A 144 5.92 11.07 15.63
C GLU A 144 4.60 11.23 16.39
N LYS A 145 3.67 12.03 15.84
CA LYS A 145 2.35 12.26 16.43
C LYS A 145 1.43 11.03 16.43
N TYR A 146 1.76 9.98 15.67
CA TYR A 146 0.96 8.76 15.63
C TYR A 146 1.61 7.65 16.46
N GLY A 147 0.80 6.94 17.23
CA GLY A 147 1.24 5.76 17.95
C GLY A 147 1.57 4.59 17.01
N ILE A 148 2.30 3.60 17.54
CA ILE A 148 2.51 2.31 16.88
C ILE A 148 1.91 1.24 17.80
N LEU A 149 0.98 0.43 17.28
CA LEU A 149 0.23 -0.56 18.04
C LEU A 149 0.97 -1.90 18.10
N GLU A 150 2.09 -1.96 18.84
CA GLU A 150 2.92 -3.17 18.93
C GLU A 150 2.17 -4.41 19.42
N HIS A 151 1.24 -4.23 20.35
CA HIS A 151 0.39 -5.33 20.82
C HIS A 151 -0.47 -5.93 19.70
N ALA A 152 -0.87 -5.13 18.70
CA ALA A 152 -1.79 -5.57 17.65
C ALA A 152 -1.14 -6.62 16.76
N TRP A 153 0.06 -6.38 16.20
CA TRP A 153 0.70 -7.40 15.37
C TRP A 153 1.27 -8.56 16.18
N ARG A 154 1.70 -8.34 17.42
CA ARG A 154 2.16 -9.42 18.30
C ARG A 154 1.04 -10.42 18.65
N ALA A 155 -0.22 -9.97 18.70
CA ALA A 155 -1.36 -10.87 18.87
C ALA A 155 -1.52 -11.85 17.69
N TRP A 156 -1.11 -11.45 16.48
CA TRP A 156 -1.15 -12.30 15.29
C TRP A 156 0.14 -13.09 15.06
N LEU A 157 1.29 -12.50 15.43
CA LEU A 157 2.62 -13.03 15.23
C LEU A 157 3.39 -13.02 16.56
N PRO A 158 3.08 -13.93 17.50
CA PRO A 158 3.69 -13.95 18.83
C PRO A 158 5.21 -14.15 18.77
N ASP A 159 5.70 -14.90 17.77
CA ASP A 159 7.11 -15.19 17.54
C ASP A 159 7.79 -14.17 16.61
N PHE A 160 7.13 -13.05 16.28
CA PHE A 160 7.75 -12.01 15.48
C PHE A 160 8.99 -11.45 16.19
N PRO A 161 10.13 -11.26 15.49
CA PRO A 161 11.38 -10.92 16.15
C PRO A 161 11.28 -9.70 17.08
N VAL A 162 11.85 -9.83 18.27
CA VAL A 162 11.85 -8.76 19.29
C VAL A 162 12.51 -7.50 18.74
N GLY A 163 11.91 -6.34 18.98
CA GLY A 163 12.41 -5.06 18.49
C GLY A 163 12.28 -4.84 16.98
N MET A 164 11.57 -5.72 16.27
CA MET A 164 11.26 -5.55 14.84
C MET A 164 9.80 -5.12 14.63
N TYR A 165 9.56 -4.50 13.48
CA TYR A 165 8.29 -4.02 12.99
C TYR A 165 7.97 -4.65 11.61
N PRO A 166 6.72 -5.11 11.37
CA PRO A 166 6.32 -5.79 10.13
C PRO A 166 5.96 -4.78 9.03
N MET A 167 6.96 -4.13 8.42
CA MET A 167 6.72 -3.26 7.26
C MET A 167 6.23 -4.10 6.07
N MET A 168 5.31 -3.56 5.28
CA MET A 168 4.84 -4.19 4.04
C MET A 168 5.60 -3.61 2.85
N ALA A 169 6.17 -4.48 2.02
CA ALA A 169 6.60 -4.14 0.67
C ALA A 169 5.57 -4.71 -0.31
N VAL A 170 4.92 -3.84 -1.08
CA VAL A 170 3.79 -4.20 -1.95
C VAL A 170 4.16 -3.90 -3.40
N SER A 171 3.88 -4.85 -4.29
CA SER A 171 3.84 -4.67 -5.74
C SER A 171 2.53 -5.26 -6.26
N VAL A 172 1.71 -4.45 -6.91
CA VAL A 172 0.43 -4.89 -7.46
C VAL A 172 0.14 -4.29 -8.82
N TYR A 173 -0.61 -5.07 -9.60
CA TYR A 173 -1.26 -4.67 -10.83
C TYR A 173 -2.76 -4.56 -10.58
N ASP A 174 -3.26 -3.33 -10.66
CA ASP A 174 -4.66 -2.95 -10.52
C ASP A 174 -5.31 -3.08 -11.89
N HIS A 175 -6.25 -4.03 -12.04
CA HIS A 175 -6.88 -4.34 -13.33
C HIS A 175 -8.40 -4.47 -13.28
N ASP A 176 -9.01 -4.28 -14.45
CA ASP A 176 -10.45 -4.36 -14.69
C ASP A 176 -11.26 -3.52 -13.68
N LEU A 177 -10.79 -2.28 -13.50
CA LEU A 177 -11.37 -1.30 -12.59
C LEU A 177 -12.75 -0.86 -13.06
N ARG A 178 -13.75 -0.93 -12.20
CA ARG A 178 -15.13 -0.55 -12.50
C ARG A 178 -15.59 0.53 -11.54
N PHE A 179 -16.12 1.60 -12.13
CA PHE A 179 -16.68 2.76 -11.44
C PHE A 179 -18.16 2.85 -11.87
N PRO A 180 -19.04 1.98 -11.36
CA PRO A 180 -20.38 1.80 -11.94
C PRO A 180 -21.21 3.09 -11.85
N VAL A 181 -21.07 3.83 -10.76
CA VAL A 181 -21.77 5.12 -10.55
C VAL A 181 -21.41 6.18 -11.59
N LEU A 182 -20.19 6.12 -12.15
CA LEU A 182 -19.75 7.01 -13.23
C LEU A 182 -19.90 6.37 -14.62
N ASN A 183 -20.27 5.09 -14.70
CA ASN A 183 -20.20 4.27 -15.91
C ASN A 183 -18.82 4.35 -16.58
N MET A 184 -17.76 4.21 -15.77
CA MET A 184 -16.37 4.34 -16.21
C MET A 184 -15.58 3.06 -15.93
N THR A 185 -14.57 2.82 -16.77
CA THR A 185 -13.59 1.75 -16.62
C THR A 185 -12.21 2.36 -16.88
N PRO A 186 -11.52 2.84 -15.84
CA PRO A 186 -10.18 3.40 -16.00
C PRO A 186 -9.20 2.37 -16.58
N PRO A 187 -8.11 2.83 -17.22
CA PRO A 187 -7.04 1.93 -17.65
C PRO A 187 -6.40 1.20 -16.46
N ASP A 188 -5.96 -0.02 -16.70
CA ASP A 188 -5.16 -0.78 -15.75
C ASP A 188 -3.83 -0.08 -15.46
N PHE A 189 -3.29 -0.27 -14.27
CA PHE A 189 -2.01 0.31 -13.87
C PHE A 189 -1.31 -0.56 -12.82
N SER A 190 -0.01 -0.31 -12.63
CA SER A 190 0.78 -0.94 -11.58
C SER A 190 1.14 0.07 -10.50
N ARG A 191 1.32 -0.42 -9.29
CA ARG A 191 1.84 0.37 -8.17
C ARG A 191 2.76 -0.43 -7.26
N MET A 192 3.73 0.26 -6.68
CA MET A 192 4.63 -0.27 -5.66
C MET A 192 4.80 0.71 -4.51
N ALA A 193 4.83 0.19 -3.29
CA ALA A 193 4.99 1.00 -2.08
C ALA A 193 5.67 0.24 -0.94
N LEU A 194 6.23 1.02 -0.01
CA LEU A 194 6.53 0.59 1.34
C LEU A 194 5.46 1.16 2.26
N GLU A 195 4.74 0.27 2.94
CA GLU A 195 3.59 0.62 3.77
C GLU A 195 3.81 0.17 5.22
N PHE A 196 3.30 0.96 6.16
CA PHE A 196 3.56 0.81 7.58
C PHE A 196 2.23 0.55 8.32
N PRO A 197 1.84 -0.72 8.54
CA PRO A 197 0.58 -1.09 9.22
C PRO A 197 0.60 -0.83 10.75
N PHE A 198 -0.53 -1.00 11.43
CA PHE A 198 -0.63 -0.88 12.89
C PHE A 198 -0.26 0.51 13.44
N VAL A 199 -0.59 1.55 12.69
CA VAL A 199 -0.42 2.95 13.11
C VAL A 199 -1.69 3.44 13.80
N ASP A 200 -1.53 4.07 14.97
CA ASP A 200 -2.64 4.64 15.74
C ASP A 200 -2.82 6.12 15.37
N VAL A 201 -3.66 6.34 14.36
CA VAL A 201 -3.98 7.69 13.86
C VAL A 201 -4.91 8.42 14.83
N LEU A 202 -5.79 7.69 15.50
CA LEU A 202 -6.85 8.23 16.36
C LEU A 202 -6.43 8.39 17.82
N ASN A 203 -5.23 7.88 18.17
CA ASN A 203 -4.72 7.80 19.53
C ASN A 203 -5.72 7.09 20.46
N ASP A 204 -6.36 6.03 19.97
CA ASP A 204 -7.36 5.24 20.71
C ASP A 204 -6.79 3.90 21.22
N GLY A 205 -5.55 3.58 20.87
CA GLY A 205 -4.86 2.37 21.30
C GLY A 205 -5.38 1.08 20.68
N HIS A 206 -6.27 1.12 19.67
CA HIS A 206 -6.93 -0.06 19.11
C HIS A 206 -7.05 -0.04 17.59
N THR A 207 -7.51 1.06 17.00
CA THR A 207 -7.83 1.13 15.57
C THR A 207 -6.54 1.19 14.75
N SER A 208 -6.27 0.13 13.99
CA SER A 208 -5.05 0.01 13.19
C SER A 208 -5.22 0.61 11.79
N PHE A 209 -4.34 1.55 11.44
CA PHE A 209 -4.21 2.12 10.11
C PHE A 209 -2.89 1.72 9.46
N ARG A 210 -2.83 1.86 8.14
CA ARG A 210 -1.63 1.67 7.33
C ARG A 210 -1.14 2.99 6.77
N TRP A 211 0.02 3.43 7.21
CA TRP A 211 0.65 4.65 6.71
C TRP A 211 1.41 4.36 5.42
N ALA A 212 1.09 5.10 4.35
CA ALA A 212 1.71 4.96 3.04
C ALA A 212 2.05 6.35 2.48
N ALA A 213 3.19 6.91 2.85
CA ALA A 213 3.55 8.27 2.43
C ALA A 213 3.92 8.41 0.96
N ASN A 214 4.45 7.34 0.35
CA ASN A 214 4.99 7.40 -1.00
C ASN A 214 4.58 6.16 -1.81
N MET A 215 4.37 6.35 -3.10
CA MET A 215 4.00 5.27 -4.01
C MET A 215 4.57 5.50 -5.41
N LEU A 216 5.11 4.47 -6.03
CA LEU A 216 5.37 4.45 -7.47
C LEU A 216 4.10 3.99 -8.17
N ILE A 217 3.63 4.73 -9.19
CA ILE A 217 2.42 4.39 -9.97
C ILE A 217 2.75 4.54 -11.46
N THR A 218 2.17 3.69 -12.32
CA THR A 218 2.37 3.76 -13.77
C THR A 218 2.23 5.20 -14.28
N ALA A 219 3.27 5.71 -14.94
CA ALA A 219 3.31 7.06 -15.46
C ALA A 219 2.14 7.34 -16.41
N GLY A 220 1.50 8.50 -16.25
CA GLY A 220 0.31 8.88 -17.04
C GLY A 220 -1.01 8.24 -16.59
N SER A 221 -1.00 7.37 -15.58
CA SER A 221 -2.24 6.80 -15.05
C SER A 221 -3.09 7.87 -14.34
N PRO A 222 -4.43 7.92 -14.56
CA PRO A 222 -5.31 8.80 -13.80
C PRO A 222 -5.35 8.46 -12.30
N ALA A 223 -4.87 7.27 -11.91
CA ALA A 223 -4.74 6.86 -10.51
C ALA A 223 -3.76 7.73 -9.73
N ILE A 224 -2.76 8.35 -10.40
CA ILE A 224 -1.80 9.26 -9.76
C ILE A 224 -2.54 10.34 -8.99
N LYS A 225 -3.45 11.05 -9.65
CA LYS A 225 -4.22 12.13 -9.04
C LYS A 225 -5.16 11.61 -7.95
N GLY A 226 -5.79 10.45 -8.17
CA GLY A 226 -6.64 9.80 -7.16
C GLY A 226 -5.87 9.50 -5.87
N THR A 227 -4.66 8.98 -5.98
CA THR A 227 -3.79 8.67 -4.84
C THR A 227 -3.21 9.92 -4.17
N GLU A 228 -2.84 10.95 -4.95
CA GLU A 228 -2.38 12.24 -4.41
C GLU A 228 -3.47 12.98 -3.60
N ASP A 229 -4.74 12.80 -3.95
CA ASP A 229 -5.87 13.39 -3.20
C ASP A 229 -5.97 12.83 -1.75
N PHE A 230 -5.36 11.68 -1.46
CA PHE A 230 -5.21 11.13 -0.10
C PHE A 230 -3.96 11.65 0.65
N GLY A 231 -3.20 12.55 0.03
CA GLY A 231 -1.95 13.10 0.55
C GLY A 231 -0.72 12.23 0.34
N VAL A 232 -0.82 11.17 -0.45
CA VAL A 232 0.31 10.30 -0.81
C VAL A 232 1.18 11.03 -1.82
N THR A 233 2.49 11.02 -1.63
CA THR A 233 3.41 11.50 -2.66
C THR A 233 3.59 10.41 -3.71
N VAL A 234 3.11 10.68 -4.93
CA VAL A 234 3.23 9.73 -6.04
C VAL A 234 4.46 10.05 -6.89
N TYR A 235 5.17 8.99 -7.28
CA TYR A 235 6.24 9.04 -8.27
C TYR A 235 5.78 8.32 -9.54
N PRO A 236 5.49 9.05 -10.62
CA PRO A 236 5.19 8.46 -11.92
C PRO A 236 6.36 7.57 -12.37
N ALA A 237 6.08 6.28 -12.58
CA ALA A 237 7.10 5.26 -12.76
C ALA A 237 6.84 4.38 -13.97
N ALA A 238 7.91 3.82 -14.53
CA ALA A 238 7.85 2.69 -15.45
C ALA A 238 7.90 1.38 -14.67
N PHE A 239 7.31 0.33 -15.24
CA PHE A 239 7.20 -1.00 -14.61
C PHE A 239 7.70 -2.09 -15.55
N ASP A 240 8.33 -3.12 -14.98
CA ASP A 240 8.66 -4.36 -15.66
C ASP A 240 8.18 -5.58 -14.84
N PRO A 241 7.24 -6.37 -15.37
CA PRO A 241 6.54 -6.19 -16.65
C PRO A 241 5.53 -5.01 -16.61
N PRO A 242 5.19 -4.41 -17.77
CA PRO A 242 4.37 -3.19 -17.82
C PRO A 242 2.86 -3.41 -17.58
N CYS A 243 2.33 -4.61 -17.84
CA CYS A 243 0.90 -4.92 -17.71
C CYS A 243 0.64 -6.28 -17.04
N ASN A 244 1.60 -6.74 -16.24
CA ASN A 244 1.45 -7.92 -15.41
C ASN A 244 2.02 -7.60 -14.03
N ALA A 245 1.56 -8.31 -13.00
CA ALA A 245 2.06 -8.07 -11.65
C ALA A 245 3.54 -8.47 -11.50
N TYR A 246 3.99 -9.48 -12.25
CA TYR A 246 5.34 -10.03 -12.21
C TYR A 246 5.65 -10.81 -13.49
N ARG A 247 6.95 -10.99 -13.78
CA ARG A 247 7.47 -11.77 -14.90
C ARG A 247 8.16 -13.02 -14.36
N ALA A 248 7.77 -14.19 -14.86
CA ALA A 248 8.49 -15.43 -14.59
C ALA A 248 9.87 -15.42 -15.27
N SER A 249 10.89 -15.91 -14.57
CA SER A 249 12.23 -16.08 -15.15
C SER A 249 12.23 -17.27 -16.09
N GLU A 250 12.74 -17.04 -17.30
CA GLU A 250 12.98 -18.12 -18.28
C GLU A 250 14.17 -19.00 -17.88
N ARG A 251 15.11 -18.47 -17.08
CA ARG A 251 16.35 -19.16 -16.70
C ARG A 251 16.23 -19.93 -15.40
N GLU A 252 15.33 -19.50 -14.50
CA GLU A 252 15.20 -20.03 -13.15
C GLU A 252 13.73 -20.35 -12.86
N PRO A 253 13.32 -21.63 -12.97
CA PRO A 253 11.96 -22.04 -12.69
C PRO A 253 11.46 -21.58 -11.32
N GLY A 254 10.24 -21.05 -11.27
CA GLY A 254 9.61 -20.55 -10.05
C GLY A 254 10.06 -19.14 -9.64
N LEU A 255 11.16 -18.62 -10.15
CA LEU A 255 11.56 -17.23 -9.91
C LEU A 255 10.62 -16.28 -10.64
N VAL A 256 10.11 -15.28 -9.93
CA VAL A 256 9.39 -14.15 -10.51
C VAL A 256 9.98 -12.82 -10.07
N THR A 257 9.94 -11.84 -10.98
CA THR A 257 10.46 -10.49 -10.73
C THR A 257 9.40 -9.43 -11.01
N SER A 258 9.43 -8.34 -10.25
CA SER A 258 8.58 -7.16 -10.46
C SER A 258 9.41 -5.93 -10.13
N ARG A 259 9.44 -4.94 -11.03
CA ARG A 259 10.31 -3.76 -10.89
C ARG A 259 9.56 -2.48 -11.22
N ALA A 260 9.85 -1.42 -10.48
CA ALA A 260 9.40 -0.07 -10.76
C ALA A 260 10.57 0.91 -10.63
N TRP A 261 10.59 1.92 -11.49
CA TRP A 261 11.57 2.99 -11.40
C TRP A 261 11.01 4.33 -11.89
N ALA A 262 11.41 5.40 -11.22
CA ALA A 262 11.05 6.77 -11.53
C ALA A 262 12.31 7.65 -11.51
N SER A 263 12.41 8.56 -12.47
CA SER A 263 13.29 9.72 -12.38
C SER A 263 12.73 10.72 -11.36
N SER A 264 13.49 11.76 -10.99
CA SER A 264 13.05 12.82 -10.06
C SER A 264 11.62 13.30 -10.35
N LYS A 265 10.94 13.81 -9.31
CA LYS A 265 9.65 14.50 -9.46
C LYS A 265 9.87 15.72 -10.36
N GLY A 266 9.73 15.53 -11.67
CA GLY A 266 9.99 16.55 -12.67
C GLY A 266 9.12 17.76 -12.38
N THR A 267 9.77 18.90 -12.13
CA THR A 267 9.14 20.20 -12.09
C THR A 267 8.60 20.54 -13.48
N GLY A 268 7.39 20.07 -13.75
CA GLY A 268 6.44 20.66 -14.70
C GLY A 268 6.73 20.54 -16.20
N ASN A 269 7.97 20.42 -16.66
CA ASN A 269 8.27 20.41 -18.10
C ASN A 269 9.46 19.47 -18.37
N ASN A 270 9.21 18.17 -18.55
CA ASN A 270 10.13 17.32 -19.29
C ASN A 270 9.40 16.11 -19.84
N THR A 271 9.58 15.92 -21.15
CA THR A 271 9.33 14.68 -21.88
C THR A 271 9.76 13.49 -21.04
N SER A 272 8.81 12.59 -20.79
CA SER A 272 9.00 11.36 -20.04
C SER A 272 10.30 10.64 -20.42
N PRO A 273 11.15 10.24 -19.46
CA PRO A 273 12.14 9.19 -19.71
C PRO A 273 11.48 7.83 -20.03
N ALA A 274 10.15 7.72 -19.88
CA ALA A 274 9.37 6.53 -20.22
C ALA A 274 9.38 6.17 -21.73
N THR A 275 9.75 7.08 -22.63
CA THR A 275 9.87 6.73 -24.06
C THR A 275 11.15 5.96 -24.40
N ASP A 276 12.22 6.08 -23.60
CA ASP A 276 13.48 5.36 -23.87
C ASP A 276 13.48 3.92 -23.34
N ALA A 277 12.47 3.53 -22.56
CA ALA A 277 12.25 2.13 -22.19
C ALA A 277 11.55 1.33 -23.31
N HIS A 278 11.09 1.99 -24.37
CA HIS A 278 10.57 1.31 -25.56
C HIS A 278 11.65 1.28 -26.64
N GLN A 279 12.06 0.05 -27.01
CA GLN A 279 12.89 -0.32 -28.17
C GLN A 279 14.41 -0.39 -27.97
N THR A 280 14.88 -1.53 -27.50
CA THR A 280 15.77 -2.31 -28.37
C THR A 280 14.88 -3.27 -29.17
N GLY A 281 14.48 -2.83 -30.37
CA GLY A 281 13.76 -3.64 -31.35
C GLY A 281 14.63 -4.80 -31.82
N ASN A 282 14.62 -5.89 -31.05
CA ASN A 282 14.92 -7.24 -31.49
C ASN A 282 14.37 -8.16 -30.42
N GLY A 283 13.39 -9.00 -30.77
CA GLY A 283 12.64 -9.89 -29.88
C GLY A 283 13.48 -11.00 -29.22
N LYS A 284 14.52 -10.61 -28.48
CA LYS A 284 15.28 -11.48 -27.58
C LYS A 284 15.32 -10.79 -26.22
N CYS A 285 14.49 -11.25 -25.29
CA CYS A 285 14.60 -10.95 -23.86
C CYS A 285 15.82 -11.64 -23.21
N GLY A 286 16.94 -11.69 -23.93
CA GLY A 286 18.15 -12.40 -23.52
C GLY A 286 19.39 -11.68 -24.02
N GLY A 287 20.10 -11.02 -23.10
CA GLY A 287 21.39 -10.40 -23.37
C GLY A 287 21.86 -9.53 -22.22
N ASP A 288 22.85 -10.02 -21.49
CA ASP A 288 23.56 -9.33 -20.42
C ASP A 288 24.33 -8.09 -20.93
N HIS A 289 24.50 -7.13 -20.01
CA HIS A 289 25.32 -5.91 -20.11
C HIS A 289 24.92 -4.88 -21.18
N LEU A 290 24.23 -3.82 -20.73
CA LEU A 290 24.59 -2.40 -20.87
C LEU A 290 23.49 -1.56 -20.16
N SER A 291 23.85 -0.94 -19.03
CA SER A 291 23.04 -0.06 -18.14
C SER A 291 21.59 -0.49 -17.86
N ARG A 292 21.36 -1.16 -16.73
CA ARG A 292 20.00 -1.44 -16.23
C ARG A 292 19.36 -0.09 -15.80
N PRO A 293 18.30 0.42 -16.48
CA PRO A 293 17.79 1.77 -16.23
C PRO A 293 17.37 2.01 -14.77
N TRP A 294 16.87 0.97 -14.09
CA TRP A 294 16.48 1.05 -12.68
C TRP A 294 17.65 1.18 -11.70
N GLN A 295 18.88 0.83 -12.07
CA GLN A 295 20.06 0.98 -11.21
C GLN A 295 20.48 2.44 -11.07
N ASN A 296 20.13 3.27 -12.06
CA ASN A 296 20.45 4.70 -12.06
C ASN A 296 19.21 5.56 -11.75
N ALA A 297 18.05 4.93 -11.54
CA ALA A 297 16.84 5.66 -11.20
C ALA A 297 16.96 6.26 -9.80
N GLU A 298 16.48 7.49 -9.65
CA GLU A 298 16.42 8.11 -8.34
C GLU A 298 15.54 7.31 -7.40
N ARG A 299 14.35 6.93 -7.86
CA ARG A 299 13.47 6.06 -7.08
C ARG A 299 13.23 4.73 -7.74
N SER A 300 13.37 3.66 -6.98
CA SER A 300 13.14 2.30 -7.49
C SER A 300 12.67 1.36 -6.39
N LEU A 301 11.88 0.37 -6.81
CA LEU A 301 11.54 -0.82 -6.02
C LEU A 301 11.67 -2.06 -6.91
N TYR A 302 12.30 -3.10 -6.39
CA TYR A 302 12.57 -4.35 -7.09
C TYR A 302 12.29 -5.54 -6.17
N PHE A 303 11.51 -6.48 -6.69
CA PHE A 303 11.12 -7.70 -6.02
C PHE A 303 11.67 -8.87 -6.82
N GLU A 304 12.31 -9.79 -6.11
CA GLU A 304 12.70 -11.09 -6.63
C GLU A 304 12.20 -12.18 -5.69
N THR A 305 11.23 -12.98 -6.11
CA THR A 305 10.57 -13.95 -5.22
C THR A 305 10.44 -15.31 -5.86
N ARG A 306 10.43 -16.34 -5.02
CA ARG A 306 10.19 -17.75 -5.38
C ARG A 306 9.13 -18.31 -4.45
N PRO A 307 8.32 -19.30 -4.88
CA PRO A 307 7.51 -20.07 -3.96
C PRO A 307 8.36 -20.61 -2.80
N THR A 308 7.81 -20.65 -1.60
CA THR A 308 8.45 -21.37 -0.48
C THR A 308 8.51 -22.86 -0.82
N LEU A 309 9.56 -23.56 -0.37
CA LEU A 309 9.71 -24.99 -0.70
C LEU A 309 8.71 -25.85 0.07
N HIS A 310 8.36 -25.41 1.27
CA HIS A 310 7.46 -26.09 2.17
C HIS A 310 6.52 -25.10 2.86
N ASP A 311 5.27 -25.50 3.08
CA ASP A 311 4.26 -24.65 3.72
C ASP A 311 4.65 -24.22 5.14
N ASN A 312 5.46 -25.04 5.83
CA ASN A 312 5.96 -24.76 7.17
C ASN A 312 7.09 -23.71 7.21
N GLU A 313 7.64 -23.29 6.07
CA GLU A 313 8.61 -22.20 6.01
C GLU A 313 7.96 -20.83 6.16
N MET A 314 6.66 -20.71 5.87
CA MET A 314 5.96 -19.43 5.83
C MET A 314 5.62 -18.92 7.24
N PRO A 315 6.32 -17.90 7.78
CA PRO A 315 6.11 -17.46 9.16
C PRO A 315 4.87 -16.58 9.32
N TYR A 316 4.27 -16.12 8.22
CA TYR A 316 3.13 -15.20 8.23
C TYR A 316 1.89 -15.88 7.63
N PRO A 317 0.93 -16.30 8.45
CA PRO A 317 -0.24 -17.01 7.94
C PRO A 317 -1.08 -16.08 7.05
N LEU A 318 -1.81 -16.64 6.07
CA LEU A 318 -2.63 -15.83 5.15
C LEU A 318 -3.60 -14.90 5.89
N ARG A 319 -4.17 -15.33 7.03
CA ARG A 319 -5.03 -14.50 7.89
C ARG A 319 -4.37 -13.21 8.39
N PHE A 320 -3.05 -13.23 8.61
CA PHE A 320 -2.30 -12.02 8.98
C PHE A 320 -2.26 -11.06 7.79
N LEU A 321 -2.03 -11.57 6.57
CA LEU A 321 -2.09 -10.77 5.36
C LEU A 321 -3.48 -10.16 5.13
N VAL A 322 -4.55 -10.95 5.34
CA VAL A 322 -5.94 -10.47 5.28
C VAL A 322 -6.15 -9.30 6.24
N ASN A 323 -5.66 -9.41 7.48
CA ASN A 323 -5.77 -8.34 8.46
C ASN A 323 -5.04 -7.07 8.02
N ILE A 324 -3.74 -7.16 7.71
CA ILE A 324 -2.92 -5.96 7.46
C ILE A 324 -3.29 -5.24 6.15
N THR A 325 -3.68 -6.00 5.11
CA THR A 325 -4.03 -5.41 3.81
C THR A 325 -5.41 -4.75 3.81
N ASN A 326 -6.26 -5.10 4.78
CA ASN A 326 -7.58 -4.50 5.00
C ASN A 326 -7.60 -3.40 6.05
N GLN A 327 -6.44 -3.00 6.60
CA GLN A 327 -6.35 -1.77 7.41
C GLN A 327 -6.55 -0.55 6.50
N PRO A 328 -7.23 0.52 6.97
CA PRO A 328 -7.40 1.73 6.18
C PRO A 328 -6.05 2.41 5.93
N VAL A 329 -5.85 2.90 4.71
CA VAL A 329 -4.61 3.54 4.28
C VAL A 329 -4.72 5.05 4.44
N PHE A 330 -3.62 5.67 4.86
CA PHE A 330 -3.54 7.13 4.93
C PHE A 330 -2.13 7.65 4.68
N ALA A 331 -2.06 8.89 4.20
CA ALA A 331 -0.87 9.74 4.28
C ALA A 331 -1.21 11.07 4.97
N ASN A 332 -2.42 11.58 4.75
CA ASN A 332 -3.03 12.69 5.48
C ASN A 332 -4.11 12.17 6.44
N PRO A 333 -4.12 12.52 7.73
CA PRO A 333 -5.11 12.00 8.69
C PRO A 333 -6.53 12.54 8.47
N SER A 334 -6.70 13.57 7.63
CA SER A 334 -8.02 14.15 7.34
C SER A 334 -8.85 13.25 6.42
N ILE A 335 -8.19 12.33 5.71
CA ILE A 335 -8.80 11.50 4.67
C ILE A 335 -8.15 10.12 4.68
N CYS A 336 -8.97 9.10 4.84
CA CYS A 336 -8.51 7.71 4.83
C CYS A 336 -9.12 6.98 3.64
N ASP A 337 -8.29 6.21 2.97
CA ASP A 337 -8.73 5.22 2.00
C ASP A 337 -9.11 3.94 2.76
N ASN A 338 -10.37 3.55 2.66
CA ASN A 338 -10.89 2.33 3.29
C ASN A 338 -11.28 1.30 2.23
N TYR A 339 -10.43 1.13 1.21
CA TYR A 339 -10.60 0.00 0.32
C TYR A 339 -10.40 -1.33 1.06
N LYS A 340 -11.17 -2.33 0.65
CA LYS A 340 -11.16 -3.69 1.21
C LYS A 340 -10.80 -4.69 0.14
N ARG A 341 -9.89 -5.60 0.44
CA ARG A 341 -9.60 -6.80 -0.34
C ARG A 341 -10.51 -7.94 0.07
N LEU A 342 -11.09 -8.58 -0.93
CA LEU A 342 -11.94 -9.76 -0.79
C LEU A 342 -11.13 -11.02 -1.15
N PHE A 343 -10.99 -11.91 -0.17
CA PHE A 343 -10.23 -13.16 -0.29
C PHE A 343 -11.13 -14.38 -0.54
N ASN A 344 -12.45 -14.20 -0.47
CA ASN A 344 -13.49 -15.21 -0.69
C ASN A 344 -14.09 -15.14 -2.11
N THR A 345 -13.31 -14.69 -3.09
CA THR A 345 -13.75 -14.57 -4.49
C THR A 345 -13.08 -15.65 -5.34
N THR A 346 -13.60 -15.90 -6.55
CA THR A 346 -12.97 -16.84 -7.50
C THR A 346 -11.54 -16.44 -7.88
N LEU A 347 -11.15 -15.16 -7.71
CA LEU A 347 -9.78 -14.70 -7.94
C LEU A 347 -8.77 -15.28 -6.95
N THR A 348 -9.24 -15.72 -5.78
CA THR A 348 -8.38 -16.24 -4.71
C THR A 348 -8.70 -17.70 -4.39
N MET A 349 -9.96 -18.11 -4.55
CA MET A 349 -10.43 -19.46 -4.19
C MET A 349 -10.31 -20.49 -5.31
N ASP A 350 -10.20 -20.06 -6.57
CA ASP A 350 -9.95 -21.00 -7.67
C ASP A 350 -8.56 -21.64 -7.48
N PRO A 351 -8.43 -22.98 -7.53
CA PRO A 351 -7.13 -23.65 -7.44
C PRO A 351 -6.07 -23.10 -8.40
N ALA A 352 -6.45 -22.61 -9.58
CA ALA A 352 -5.53 -22.01 -10.55
C ALA A 352 -4.94 -20.67 -10.06
N ASN A 353 -5.64 -19.98 -9.16
CA ASN A 353 -5.26 -18.68 -8.60
C ASN A 353 -4.98 -18.73 -7.09
N ALA A 354 -4.80 -19.94 -6.54
CA ALA A 354 -4.59 -20.13 -5.11
C ALA A 354 -3.41 -19.26 -4.61
N PRO A 355 -3.52 -18.63 -3.42
CA PRO A 355 -2.44 -17.87 -2.84
C PRO A 355 -1.16 -18.70 -2.75
N VAL A 356 -0.06 -18.12 -3.24
CA VAL A 356 1.27 -18.75 -3.22
C VAL A 356 2.10 -18.08 -2.15
N SER A 357 2.51 -18.83 -1.12
CA SER A 357 3.52 -18.36 -0.17
C SER A 357 4.86 -18.20 -0.88
N VAL A 358 5.53 -17.07 -0.65
CA VAL A 358 6.77 -16.73 -1.34
C VAL A 358 7.86 -16.28 -0.37
N ARG A 359 9.10 -16.54 -0.75
CA ARG A 359 10.31 -16.00 -0.13
C ARG A 359 11.13 -15.26 -1.17
N GLY A 360 11.77 -14.17 -0.79
CA GLY A 360 12.57 -13.41 -1.74
C GLY A 360 13.32 -12.23 -1.17
N ASP A 361 13.80 -11.40 -2.09
CA ASP A 361 14.54 -10.19 -1.81
C ASP A 361 13.75 -8.97 -2.29
N VAL A 362 13.82 -7.89 -1.49
CA VAL A 362 13.35 -6.56 -1.86
C VAL A 362 14.56 -5.64 -1.94
N VAL A 363 14.68 -4.89 -3.01
CA VAL A 363 15.68 -3.83 -3.17
C VAL A 363 14.95 -2.53 -3.44
N GLY A 364 15.23 -1.48 -2.67
CA GLY A 364 14.56 -0.20 -2.80
C GLY A 364 15.48 1.00 -2.63
N ASN A 365 15.21 2.03 -3.41
CA ASN A 365 15.63 3.39 -3.15
C ASN A 365 14.39 4.28 -3.18
N VAL A 366 13.64 4.31 -2.08
CA VAL A 366 12.40 5.07 -1.94
C VAL A 366 12.26 5.45 -0.48
N GLU A 367 11.61 6.58 -0.21
CA GLU A 367 11.39 7.07 1.15
C GLU A 367 10.66 6.00 2.00
N PRO A 368 11.03 5.86 3.29
CA PRO A 368 11.99 6.67 4.04
C PRO A 368 13.46 6.23 3.87
N PHE A 369 13.73 5.18 3.10
CA PHE A 369 15.08 4.60 2.92
C PHE A 369 15.81 5.19 1.71
N PHE A 370 15.33 6.31 1.19
CA PHE A 370 15.90 6.98 0.04
C PHE A 370 17.25 7.59 0.38
N THR A 371 18.24 7.32 -0.46
CA THR A 371 19.54 8.00 -0.44
C THR A 371 19.65 8.79 -1.73
N PRO A 372 19.76 10.15 -1.67
CA PRO A 372 19.92 10.94 -2.88
C PRO A 372 21.24 10.62 -3.58
N PRO A 373 21.32 10.80 -4.91
CA PRO A 373 22.59 10.72 -5.63
C PRO A 373 23.62 11.64 -4.98
N ALA A 374 24.87 11.19 -4.89
CA ALA A 374 25.94 12.04 -4.36
C ALA A 374 26.12 13.26 -5.28
N ALA A 375 26.48 14.41 -4.71
CA ALA A 375 26.76 15.65 -5.46
C ALA A 375 27.88 15.49 -6.52
N THR A 376 28.59 14.36 -6.51
CA THR A 376 29.62 13.99 -7.47
C THR A 376 29.08 13.50 -8.82
N GLY A 377 27.75 13.46 -9.02
CA GLY A 377 27.14 12.95 -10.25
C GLY A 377 27.23 11.43 -10.40
N LEU A 378 27.62 10.72 -9.34
CA LEU A 378 27.61 9.27 -9.28
C LEU A 378 26.22 8.75 -8.89
N PRO A 379 25.78 7.61 -9.44
CA PRO A 379 24.49 7.00 -9.08
C PRO A 379 24.41 6.75 -7.57
N PRO A 380 23.20 6.79 -6.98
CA PRO A 380 23.01 6.57 -5.55
C PRO A 380 23.66 5.25 -5.13
N LEU A 381 24.67 5.34 -4.27
CA LEU A 381 25.56 4.23 -3.93
C LEU A 381 24.88 3.11 -3.11
N HIS A 382 23.70 3.34 -2.55
CA HIS A 382 23.12 2.46 -1.54
C HIS A 382 21.62 2.26 -1.71
N HIS A 383 21.23 1.35 -2.60
CA HIS A 383 19.90 0.75 -2.51
C HIS A 383 19.81 -0.05 -1.21
N LYS A 384 18.72 0.11 -0.47
CA LYS A 384 18.44 -0.73 0.69
C LYS A 384 17.98 -2.10 0.20
N LYS A 385 18.68 -3.15 0.61
CA LYS A 385 18.31 -4.54 0.35
C LYS A 385 17.78 -5.20 1.62
N TRP A 386 16.66 -5.89 1.49
CA TRP A 386 16.12 -6.81 2.48
C TRP A 386 16.05 -8.20 1.85
N SER A 387 16.80 -9.15 2.40
CA SER A 387 16.94 -10.48 1.81
C SER A 387 16.17 -11.54 2.60
N GLY A 388 15.69 -12.56 1.90
CA GLY A 388 15.03 -13.71 2.50
C GLY A 388 13.76 -13.37 3.29
N VAL A 389 13.04 -12.33 2.87
CA VAL A 389 11.75 -11.93 3.45
C VAL A 389 10.63 -12.80 2.89
N TYR A 390 9.54 -12.93 3.64
CA TYR A 390 8.43 -13.82 3.32
C TYR A 390 7.14 -13.03 3.06
N GLY A 391 6.25 -13.62 2.26
CA GLY A 391 4.96 -13.03 1.98
C GLY A 391 4.08 -13.92 1.12
N TRP A 392 3.15 -13.28 0.43
CA TRP A 392 2.18 -13.98 -0.42
C TRP A 392 2.09 -13.31 -1.78
N ARG A 393 1.89 -14.14 -2.79
CA ARG A 393 1.51 -13.76 -4.14
C ARG A 393 0.10 -14.26 -4.42
N LEU A 394 -0.81 -13.37 -4.75
CA LEU A 394 -2.22 -13.70 -4.93
C LEU A 394 -2.94 -12.64 -5.76
N SER A 395 -4.12 -13.01 -6.25
CA SER A 395 -5.10 -12.10 -6.82
C SER A 395 -6.29 -11.96 -5.88
N THR A 396 -6.78 -10.74 -5.68
CA THR A 396 -7.94 -10.45 -4.83
C THR A 396 -8.86 -9.47 -5.56
N GLY A 397 -10.17 -9.60 -5.35
CA GLY A 397 -11.08 -8.51 -5.66
C GLY A 397 -10.89 -7.40 -4.63
N PHE A 398 -11.20 -6.16 -4.99
CA PHE A 398 -11.28 -5.07 -4.01
C PHE A 398 -12.54 -4.25 -4.17
N LEU A 399 -12.93 -3.61 -3.07
CA LEU A 399 -14.03 -2.64 -2.99
C LEU A 399 -13.51 -1.35 -2.37
N GLU A 400 -13.82 -0.22 -2.97
CA GLU A 400 -13.48 1.10 -2.45
C GLU A 400 -14.74 1.99 -2.46
N PRO A 401 -15.07 2.65 -1.35
CA PRO A 401 -16.15 3.63 -1.34
C PRO A 401 -15.91 4.74 -2.36
N PRO A 402 -16.93 5.18 -3.13
CA PRO A 402 -16.75 6.17 -4.20
C PRO A 402 -16.37 7.58 -3.69
N VAL A 403 -16.56 7.82 -2.39
CA VAL A 403 -16.21 9.05 -1.71
C VAL A 403 -15.35 8.69 -0.51
N PRO A 404 -14.14 9.25 -0.40
CA PRO A 404 -13.26 8.97 0.71
C PRO A 404 -13.83 9.51 2.02
N GLY A 405 -13.58 8.79 3.11
CA GLY A 405 -14.05 9.13 4.45
C GLY A 405 -12.97 9.83 5.28
N THR A 406 -13.38 10.50 6.36
CA THR A 406 -12.44 10.93 7.39
C THR A 406 -11.98 9.73 8.21
N CYS A 407 -10.72 9.73 8.66
CA CYS A 407 -10.17 8.63 9.45
C CYS A 407 -10.95 8.41 10.77
N ASP A 408 -11.51 9.48 11.37
CA ASP A 408 -12.32 9.40 12.60
C ASP A 408 -13.56 8.49 12.46
N LYS A 409 -14.15 8.40 11.27
CA LYS A 409 -15.31 7.53 11.00
C LYS A 409 -14.96 6.05 11.02
N LEU A 410 -13.67 5.73 11.03
CA LEU A 410 -13.14 4.37 11.08
C LEU A 410 -12.73 3.95 12.49
N LYS A 411 -13.07 4.73 13.51
CA LYS A 411 -12.85 4.33 14.91
C LYS A 411 -13.50 2.98 15.22
N GLY A 412 -12.72 2.06 15.79
CA GLY A 412 -13.14 0.70 16.10
C GLY A 412 -13.19 -0.23 14.88
N TYR A 413 -12.66 0.21 13.74
CA TYR A 413 -12.56 -0.64 12.56
C TYR A 413 -11.48 -1.71 12.76
N GLU A 414 -11.90 -2.97 12.72
CA GLU A 414 -11.02 -4.15 12.91
C GLU A 414 -10.68 -4.85 11.59
N GLY A 415 -10.93 -4.18 10.44
CA GLY A 415 -10.76 -4.78 9.12
C GLY A 415 -12.04 -5.38 8.57
N THR A 416 -11.91 -6.52 7.90
CA THR A 416 -13.04 -7.26 7.35
C THR A 416 -13.91 -7.82 8.46
N GLY A 417 -15.20 -7.45 8.49
CA GLY A 417 -16.17 -8.08 9.39
C GLY A 417 -16.40 -9.56 9.05
N PRO A 418 -17.28 -10.26 9.79
CA PRO A 418 -17.50 -11.71 9.67
C PRO A 418 -17.97 -12.24 8.29
N GLY A 419 -18.15 -11.39 7.28
CA GLY A 419 -18.48 -11.79 5.90
C GLY A 419 -17.29 -11.91 4.94
N ASP A 420 -16.16 -11.25 5.22
CA ASP A 420 -15.04 -11.12 4.27
C ASP A 420 -13.73 -11.75 4.79
N SER A 421 -13.69 -12.19 6.05
CA SER A 421 -12.56 -12.89 6.69
C SER A 421 -12.70 -14.42 6.70
N ALA A 422 -13.81 -14.95 6.16
CA ALA A 422 -14.00 -16.39 6.03
C ALA A 422 -13.12 -16.90 4.88
N LEU A 423 -11.84 -17.09 5.17
CA LEU A 423 -11.16 -18.27 4.64
C LEU A 423 -11.94 -19.49 5.17
N PRO A 424 -12.21 -20.51 4.35
CA PRO A 424 -12.97 -21.69 4.77
C PRO A 424 -12.40 -22.37 6.02
#